data_AF-A0A7C3CPB2-F1
#
_entry.id   AF-A0A7C3CPB2-F1
#
_cell.length_a   1.000
_cell.length_b   1.000
_cell.length_c   1.000
_cell.angle_alpha   90.00
_cell.angle_beta   90.00
_cell.angle_gamma   90.00
#
_symmetry.space_group_name_H-M   'P 1'
#
loop_
_entity.id
_entity.type
_entity.pdbx_description
1 polymer ?
#
loop_
_entity_poly.entity_id
_entity_poly.type
_entity_poly.pdbx_seq_one_letter_code
_entity_poly.pdbx_strand_id
1 'polypeptide(L)'
;TGEDLVRMSEVVYNFQRVFNLKMGQGTREHDRIPYRSVGPVTDDEYESRAERYDRQLQELVGLDPSGMTTAEKRLALRRYREEQYEKLMDAVYKRRGWDQNGIPTLETVRALGIDFPDVVALIEKHTR
;
A
#
# COMPACT_ATOMS: atom_id res chain seq x y z
N THR A 1 12.62 -6.73 27.53
CA THR A 1 11.27 -6.20 27.84
C THR A 1 10.36 -6.43 26.66
N GLY A 2 9.07 -6.06 26.74
CA GLY A 2 8.19 -6.10 25.56
C GLY A 2 8.66 -5.18 24.43
N GLU A 3 9.22 -4.02 24.79
CA GLU A 3 9.80 -3.06 23.83
C GLU A 3 10.99 -3.66 23.08
N ASP A 4 11.85 -4.41 23.77
CA ASP A 4 12.96 -5.10 23.12
C ASP A 4 12.47 -6.11 22.06
N LEU A 5 11.40 -6.86 22.36
CA LEU A 5 10.81 -7.81 21.39
C LEU A 5 10.23 -7.10 20.17
N VAL A 6 9.57 -5.95 20.36
CA VAL A 6 9.07 -5.11 19.26
C VAL A 6 10.25 -4.61 18.42
N ARG A 7 11.33 -4.14 19.06
CA ARG A 7 12.55 -3.67 18.39
C ARG A 7 13.23 -4.79 17.60
N MET A 8 13.36 -5.99 18.17
CA MET A 8 13.90 -7.17 17.47
C MET A 8 13.06 -7.52 16.23
N SER A 9 11.72 -7.49 16.37
CA SER A 9 10.80 -7.74 15.26
C SER A 9 10.97 -6.73 14.12
N GLU A 10 11.11 -5.45 14.45
CA GLU A 10 11.34 -4.39 13.47
C GLU A 10 12.65 -4.59 12.67
N VAL A 11 13.74 -4.99 13.33
CA VAL A 11 15.01 -5.31 12.68
C VAL A 11 14.81 -6.44 11.67
N VAL A 12 14.21 -7.54 12.10
CA VAL A 12 14.00 -8.72 11.25
C VAL A 12 13.09 -8.38 10.06
N TYR A 13 12.02 -7.62 10.29
CA TYR A 13 11.07 -7.25 9.24
C TYR A 13 11.73 -6.38 8.15
N ASN A 14 12.55 -5.41 8.55
CA ASN A 14 13.29 -4.58 7.59
C ASN A 14 14.36 -5.38 6.85
N PHE A 15 15.06 -6.30 7.54
CA PHE A 15 16.05 -7.14 6.89
C PHE A 15 15.42 -8.09 5.87
N GLN A 16 14.24 -8.66 6.17
CA GLN A 16 13.44 -9.43 5.21
C GLN A 16 13.00 -8.57 4.02
N ARG A 17 12.61 -7.31 4.25
CA ARG A 17 12.25 -6.38 3.18
C ARG A 17 13.42 -6.13 2.23
N VAL A 18 14.62 -5.88 2.76
CA VAL A 18 15.85 -5.71 1.97
C VAL A 18 16.22 -7.01 1.24
N PHE A 19 16.03 -8.16 1.88
CA PHE A 19 16.27 -9.45 1.22
C PHE A 19 15.33 -9.64 0.02
N ASN A 20 14.04 -9.31 0.14
CA ASN A 20 13.12 -9.36 -1.00
C ASN A 20 13.58 -8.43 -2.13
N LEU A 21 14.05 -7.23 -1.80
CA LEU A 21 14.64 -6.28 -2.77
C LEU A 21 15.82 -6.90 -3.52
N LYS A 22 16.70 -7.60 -2.80
CA LYS A 22 17.83 -8.32 -3.39
C LYS A 22 17.36 -9.39 -4.39
N MET A 23 16.25 -10.04 -4.10
CA MET A 23 15.64 -11.08 -4.94
C MET A 23 14.80 -10.51 -6.09
N GLY A 24 14.76 -9.19 -6.27
CA GLY A 24 14.01 -8.52 -7.34
C GLY A 24 12.53 -8.32 -7.04
N GLN A 25 12.14 -8.31 -5.76
CA GLN A 25 10.77 -8.10 -5.27
C GLN A 25 10.75 -7.05 -4.16
N GLY A 26 9.58 -6.62 -3.66
CA GLY A 26 9.52 -5.75 -2.47
C GLY A 26 9.71 -4.25 -2.75
N THR A 27 9.44 -3.82 -3.98
CA THR A 27 9.07 -2.43 -4.31
C THR A 27 7.56 -2.23 -4.19
N ARG A 28 7.09 -0.99 -4.33
CA ARG A 28 5.66 -0.61 -4.25
C ARG A 28 4.77 -1.44 -5.17
N GLU A 29 5.26 -1.76 -6.36
CA GLU A 29 4.52 -2.60 -7.33
C GLU A 29 4.10 -3.96 -6.73
N HIS A 30 4.95 -4.54 -5.87
CA HIS A 30 4.72 -5.84 -5.26
C HIS A 30 3.81 -5.80 -4.04
N ASP A 31 3.52 -4.62 -3.50
CA ASP A 31 2.56 -4.43 -2.41
C ASP A 31 1.13 -4.22 -2.94
N ARG A 32 0.93 -4.25 -4.26
CA ARG A 32 -0.40 -4.09 -4.87
C ARG A 32 -1.32 -5.27 -4.53
N ILE A 33 -2.54 -4.95 -4.13
CA ILE A 33 -3.59 -5.95 -3.92
C ILE A 33 -4.25 -6.38 -5.24
N PRO A 34 -4.81 -7.60 -5.31
CA PRO A 34 -5.58 -8.03 -6.47
C PRO A 34 -6.73 -7.06 -6.78
N TYR A 35 -7.00 -6.82 -8.06
CA TYR A 35 -8.05 -5.91 -8.52
C TYR A 35 -9.41 -6.20 -7.85
N ARG A 36 -9.77 -7.47 -7.71
CA ARG A 36 -11.01 -7.94 -7.06
C ARG A 36 -11.14 -7.52 -5.59
N SER A 37 -10.04 -7.34 -4.87
CA SER A 37 -10.06 -7.02 -3.43
C SER A 37 -10.50 -5.58 -3.14
N VAL A 38 -10.50 -4.70 -4.15
CA VAL A 38 -10.77 -3.27 -3.94
C VAL A 38 -12.27 -2.94 -3.95
N GLY A 39 -13.07 -3.59 -4.80
CA GLY A 39 -14.48 -3.24 -4.97
C GLY A 39 -15.23 -4.11 -5.97
N PRO A 40 -16.48 -3.77 -6.30
CA PRO A 40 -17.28 -4.52 -7.28
C PRO A 40 -16.57 -4.53 -8.65
N VAL A 41 -16.29 -5.71 -9.19
CA VAL A 41 -15.61 -5.94 -10.46
C VAL A 41 -16.57 -5.76 -11.63
N THR A 42 -17.77 -6.34 -11.52
CA THR A 42 -18.81 -6.29 -12.56
C THR A 42 -19.96 -5.38 -12.14
N ASP A 43 -20.79 -5.02 -13.11
CA ASP A 43 -21.99 -4.22 -12.87
C ASP A 43 -23.01 -5.01 -12.02
N ASP A 44 -23.16 -6.32 -12.27
CA ASP A 44 -23.99 -7.21 -11.43
C ASP A 44 -23.54 -7.22 -9.95
N GLU A 45 -22.22 -7.23 -9.70
CA GLU A 45 -21.69 -7.16 -8.33
C GLU A 45 -22.05 -5.83 -7.68
N TYR A 46 -22.03 -4.73 -8.44
CA TYR A 46 -22.48 -3.42 -7.96
C TYR A 46 -23.98 -3.44 -7.64
N GLU A 47 -24.80 -3.87 -8.59
CA GLU A 47 -26.26 -3.88 -8.50
C GLU A 47 -26.75 -4.76 -7.35
N SER A 48 -26.08 -5.89 -7.09
CA SER A 48 -26.39 -6.77 -5.95
C SER A 48 -26.35 -6.07 -4.59
N ARG A 49 -25.69 -4.91 -4.49
CA ARG A 49 -25.56 -4.09 -3.27
C ARG A 49 -25.66 -2.60 -3.58
N ALA A 50 -26.51 -2.21 -4.54
CA ALA A 50 -26.60 -0.85 -5.06
C ALA A 50 -26.78 0.20 -3.94
N GLU A 51 -27.73 0.00 -3.01
CA GLU A 51 -27.98 0.94 -1.91
C GLU A 51 -26.74 1.21 -1.05
N ARG A 52 -25.92 0.18 -0.80
CA ARG A 52 -24.69 0.32 -0.03
C ARG A 52 -23.65 1.13 -0.79
N TYR A 53 -23.48 0.85 -2.08
CA TYR A 53 -22.45 1.49 -2.89
C TYR A 53 -22.83 2.93 -3.27
N ASP A 54 -24.10 3.20 -3.55
CA ASP A 54 -24.61 4.54 -3.80
C ASP A 54 -24.42 5.42 -2.55
N ARG A 55 -24.67 4.89 -1.35
CA ARG A 55 -24.37 5.60 -0.09
C ARG A 55 -22.88 5.92 0.05
N GLN A 56 -21.99 4.99 -0.30
CA GLN A 56 -20.55 5.23 -0.23
C GLN A 56 -20.08 6.27 -1.25
N LEU A 57 -20.66 6.31 -2.46
CA LEU A 57 -20.40 7.37 -3.42
C LEU A 57 -20.78 8.74 -2.86
N GLN A 58 -21.93 8.85 -2.21
CA GLN A 58 -22.38 10.10 -1.60
C GLN A 58 -21.52 10.50 -0.40
N GLU A 59 -21.34 9.61 0.58
CA GLU A 59 -20.71 9.94 1.86
C GLU A 59 -19.18 10.03 1.80
N LEU A 60 -18.53 9.17 1.01
CA LEU A 60 -17.07 9.05 1.00
C LEU A 60 -16.44 9.75 -0.20
N VAL A 61 -17.12 9.73 -1.35
CA VAL A 61 -16.61 10.32 -2.61
C VAL A 61 -17.20 11.71 -2.86
N GLY A 62 -18.38 12.00 -2.29
CA GLY A 62 -19.09 13.27 -2.53
C GLY A 62 -19.79 13.33 -3.89
N LEU A 63 -20.14 12.19 -4.47
CA LEU A 63 -20.82 12.09 -5.77
C LEU A 63 -22.29 11.70 -5.61
N ASP A 64 -23.18 12.36 -6.37
CA ASP A 64 -24.57 11.93 -6.49
C ASP A 64 -24.73 10.86 -7.60
N PRO A 65 -25.12 9.62 -7.25
CA PRO A 65 -25.27 8.53 -8.21
C PRO A 65 -26.55 8.59 -9.05
N SER A 66 -27.50 9.49 -8.76
CA SER A 66 -28.85 9.47 -9.38
C SER A 66 -28.87 9.54 -10.91
N GLY A 67 -27.92 10.25 -11.53
CA GLY A 67 -27.77 10.40 -12.98
C GLY A 67 -26.70 9.53 -13.63
N MET A 68 -26.05 8.64 -12.88
CA MET A 68 -24.93 7.83 -13.36
C MET A 68 -25.38 6.42 -13.77
N THR A 69 -24.74 5.87 -14.80
CA THR A 69 -24.87 4.45 -15.15
C THR A 69 -24.18 3.56 -14.09
N THR A 70 -24.59 2.29 -13.98
CA THR A 70 -23.96 1.31 -13.06
C THR A 70 -22.44 1.25 -13.27
N ALA A 71 -21.99 1.22 -14.54
CA ALA A 71 -20.58 1.19 -14.88
C ALA A 71 -19.82 2.42 -14.36
N GLU A 72 -20.36 3.62 -14.54
CA GLU A 72 -19.75 4.87 -14.03
C GLU A 72 -19.68 4.87 -12.51
N LYS A 73 -20.77 4.47 -11.83
CA LYS A 73 -20.81 4.34 -10.37
C LYS A 73 -19.74 3.38 -9.86
N ARG A 74 -19.65 2.20 -10.46
CA ARG A 74 -18.68 1.16 -10.14
C ARG A 74 -17.24 1.66 -10.30
N LEU A 75 -16.94 2.29 -11.44
CA LEU A 75 -15.61 2.82 -11.72
C LEU A 75 -15.23 3.97 -10.78
N ALA A 76 -16.16 4.88 -10.49
CA ALA A 76 -15.92 5.99 -9.56
C ALA A 76 -15.62 5.48 -8.14
N LEU A 77 -16.42 4.53 -7.64
CA LEU A 77 -16.21 3.93 -6.33
C LEU A 77 -14.88 3.17 -6.27
N ARG A 78 -14.54 2.42 -7.32
CA ARG A 78 -13.26 1.71 -7.40
C ARG A 78 -12.09 2.66 -7.37
N ARG A 79 -12.08 3.68 -8.23
CA ARG A 79 -11.01 4.68 -8.28
C ARG A 79 -10.77 5.30 -6.91
N TYR A 80 -11.84 5.70 -6.23
CA TYR A 80 -11.74 6.24 -4.87
C TYR A 80 -11.05 5.26 -3.91
N ARG A 81 -11.46 3.99 -3.92
CA ARG A 81 -10.90 2.97 -3.01
C ARG A 81 -9.45 2.61 -3.35
N GLU A 82 -9.10 2.57 -4.63
CA GLU A 82 -7.72 2.39 -5.09
C GLU A 82 -6.86 3.57 -4.58
N GLU A 83 -7.33 4.81 -4.71
CA GLU A 83 -6.65 5.99 -4.15
C GLU A 83 -6.52 5.95 -2.62
N GLN A 84 -7.53 5.45 -1.89
CA GLN A 84 -7.41 5.27 -0.44
C GLN A 84 -6.34 4.23 -0.07
N TYR A 85 -6.21 3.16 -0.87
CA TYR A 85 -5.18 2.15 -0.67
C TYR A 85 -3.78 2.72 -0.91
N GLU A 86 -3.59 3.51 -1.96
CA GLU A 86 -2.31 4.20 -2.22
C GLU A 86 -1.93 5.14 -1.06
N LYS A 87 -2.89 5.92 -0.53
CA LYS A 87 -2.67 6.78 0.65
C LYS A 87 -2.31 5.98 1.90
N LEU A 88 -2.93 4.82 2.10
CA LEU A 88 -2.58 3.92 3.19
C LEU A 88 -1.15 3.41 3.05
N MET A 89 -0.74 2.99 1.85
CA MET A 89 0.65 2.56 1.61
C MET A 89 1.63 3.68 1.92
N ASP A 90 1.37 4.91 1.46
CA ASP A 90 2.24 6.07 1.75
C ASP A 90 2.39 6.32 3.25
N ALA A 91 1.28 6.26 4.00
CA ALA A 91 1.29 6.42 5.45
C ALA A 91 2.08 5.30 6.15
N VAL A 92 1.94 4.05 5.69
CA VAL A 92 2.67 2.90 6.23
C VAL A 92 4.16 3.01 5.93
N TYR A 93 4.55 3.32 4.70
CA TYR A 93 5.95 3.49 4.32
C TYR A 93 6.61 4.58 5.13
N LYS A 94 5.97 5.74 5.24
CA LYS A 94 6.46 6.84 6.08
C LYS A 94 6.66 6.41 7.53
N ARG A 95 5.68 5.70 8.11
CA ARG A 95 5.79 5.22 9.50
C ARG A 95 6.92 4.21 9.70
N ARG A 96 7.25 3.42 8.67
CA ARG A 96 8.33 2.43 8.71
C ARG A 96 9.71 3.01 8.37
N GLY A 97 9.80 4.28 7.98
CA GLY A 97 11.04 4.89 7.50
C GLY A 97 11.45 4.40 6.11
N TRP A 98 10.46 4.10 5.26
CA TRP A 98 10.66 3.68 3.88
C TRP A 98 10.39 4.85 2.92
N ASP A 99 10.97 4.78 1.73
CA ASP A 99 10.68 5.72 0.65
C ASP A 99 9.31 5.45 -0.02
N GLN A 100 8.97 6.26 -1.02
CA GLN A 100 7.70 6.12 -1.76
C GLN A 100 7.60 4.82 -2.58
N ASN A 101 8.74 4.18 -2.86
CA ASN A 101 8.81 2.89 -3.53
C ASN A 101 8.80 1.71 -2.55
N GLY A 102 8.58 1.96 -1.25
CA GLY A 102 8.50 0.93 -0.22
C GLY A 102 9.85 0.30 0.13
N ILE A 103 10.95 1.03 -0.08
CA ILE A 103 12.32 0.58 0.25
C ILE A 103 12.77 1.24 1.55
N PRO A 104 13.31 0.49 2.54
CA PRO A 104 13.88 1.07 3.75
C PRO A 104 14.97 2.11 3.42
N THR A 105 14.91 3.28 4.05
CA THR A 105 15.91 4.33 3.83
C THR A 105 17.26 3.97 4.46
N LEU A 106 18.33 4.63 4.00
CA LEU A 106 19.66 4.52 4.61
C LEU A 106 19.65 4.93 6.09
N GLU A 107 18.84 5.92 6.47
CA GLU A 107 18.65 6.32 7.87
C GLU A 107 18.06 5.17 8.69
N THR A 108 17.01 4.52 8.20
CA THR A 108 16.35 3.40 8.87
C THR A 108 17.27 2.21 9.05
N VAL A 109 18.00 1.78 8.02
CA VAL A 109 18.89 0.60 8.17
C VAL A 109 20.06 0.85 9.12
N ARG A 110 20.57 2.09 9.19
CA ARG A 110 21.59 2.49 10.18
C ARG A 110 21.04 2.48 11.59
N ALA A 111 19.85 3.07 11.80
CA ALA A 111 19.19 3.07 13.10
C ALA A 111 18.90 1.63 13.59
N LEU A 112 18.61 0.70 12.67
CA LEU A 112 18.33 -0.70 12.98
C LEU A 112 19.59 -1.57 13.11
N GLY A 113 20.79 -1.07 12.75
CA GLY A 113 22.05 -1.81 12.80
C GLY A 113 22.17 -2.91 11.74
N ILE A 114 21.53 -2.72 10.59
CA ILE A 114 21.54 -3.67 9.45
C ILE A 114 22.12 -3.04 8.17
N ASP A 115 22.87 -1.94 8.31
CA ASP A 115 23.54 -1.18 7.27
C ASP A 115 24.84 -1.84 6.77
N PHE A 116 24.81 -3.16 6.58
CA PHE A 116 25.94 -3.88 5.99
C PHE A 116 26.31 -3.31 4.61
N PRO A 117 27.59 -3.36 4.17
CA PRO A 117 28.00 -2.79 2.89
C PRO A 117 27.13 -3.21 1.70
N ASP A 118 26.75 -4.48 1.64
CA ASP A 118 25.86 -5.02 0.59
C ASP A 118 24.43 -4.46 0.68
N VAL A 119 23.92 -4.22 1.89
CA VAL A 119 22.59 -3.61 2.10
C VAL A 119 22.59 -2.17 1.65
N VAL A 120 23.61 -1.40 2.03
CA VAL A 120 23.77 0.00 1.62
C VAL A 120 23.89 0.11 0.11
N ALA A 121 24.76 -0.68 -0.51
CA ALA A 121 24.95 -0.69 -1.96
C ALA A 121 23.65 -1.08 -2.70
N LEU A 122 22.89 -2.04 -2.16
CA LEU A 122 21.62 -2.45 -2.74
C LEU A 122 20.57 -1.34 -2.66
N ILE A 123 20.42 -0.66 -1.53
CA ILE A 123 19.47 0.45 -1.37
C ILE A 123 19.85 1.59 -2.32
N GLU A 124 21.12 2.01 -2.31
CA GLU A 124 21.60 3.07 -3.21
C GLU A 124 21.38 2.78 -4.69
N LYS A 125 21.48 1.51 -5.10
CA LYS A 125 21.18 1.11 -6.48
C LYS A 125 19.72 1.35 -6.88
N HIS A 126 18.79 1.32 -5.94
CA HIS A 126 17.35 1.44 -6.20
C HIS A 126 16.76 2.81 -5.87
N THR A 127 17.51 3.67 -5.18
CA THR A 127 17.04 4.99 -4.74
C THR A 127 17.85 6.16 -5.31
N ARG A 128 18.77 5.89 -6.25
CA ARG A 128 19.53 6.91 -7.00
C ARG A 128 18.79 7.34 -8.27
#